data_AF-A0A6N8DM42-F1
#
_entry.id   AF-A0A6N8DM42-F1
#
_cell.length_a   1.000
_cell.length_b   1.000
_cell.length_c   1.000
_cell.angle_alpha   90.00
_cell.angle_beta   90.00
_cell.angle_gamma   90.00
#
_symmetry.space_group_name_H-M   'P 1'
#
loop_
_entity.id
_entity.type
_entity.pdbx_description
1 polymer ?
#
loop_
_entity_poly.entity_id
_entity_poly.type
_entity_poly.pdbx_seq_one_letter_code
_entity_poly.pdbx_strand_id
1 'polypeptide(L)'
;MRQRHKSLKRLLHVKNQLHQKEEAELAEIQRQKGEIEAERRAVFDILGGRDDPFILGLACRHLIQTQRRESELHEREQEQKTQLMRRTAQKKSLEKIVEEAGRRIAREDEKLELLEIGERLAAKAIR
;
A
#
# COMPACT_ATOMS: atom_id res chain seq x y z
N MET A 1 -3.25 -13.94 26.42
CA MET A 1 -2.62 -12.81 25.69
C MET A 1 -1.82 -13.25 24.46
N ARG A 2 -0.93 -14.25 24.56
CA ARG A 2 -0.08 -14.73 23.44
C ARG A 2 -0.84 -15.13 22.16
N GLN A 3 -1.99 -15.81 22.27
CA GLN A 3 -2.80 -16.19 21.10
C GLN A 3 -3.40 -14.98 20.38
N ARG A 4 -3.86 -13.97 21.12
CA ARG A 4 -4.35 -12.70 20.54
C ARG A 4 -3.25 -11.98 19.77
N HIS A 5 -2.03 -11.91 20.33
CA HIS A 5 -0.87 -11.32 19.63
C HIS A 5 -0.50 -12.09 18.35
N LYS A 6 -0.53 -13.42 18.35
CA LYS A 6 -0.35 -14.24 17.12
C LYS A 6 -1.42 -13.95 16.06
N SER A 7 -2.67 -13.77 16.47
CA SER A 7 -3.75 -13.39 15.54
C SER A 7 -3.57 -11.98 14.98
N LEU A 8 -3.16 -11.01 15.80
CA LEU A 8 -2.85 -9.65 15.34
C LEU A 8 -1.67 -9.62 14.36
N LYS A 9 -0.62 -10.42 14.58
CA LYS A 9 0.49 -10.59 13.63
C LYS A 9 0.03 -11.15 12.28
N ARG A 10 -0.86 -12.15 12.29
CA ARG A 10 -1.45 -12.70 11.05
C ARG A 10 -2.30 -11.66 10.32
N LEU A 11 -3.10 -10.88 11.05
CA LEU A 11 -3.89 -9.80 10.47
C LEU A 11 -2.99 -8.72 9.84
N LEU A 12 -1.91 -8.34 10.53
CA LEU A 12 -0.94 -7.38 10.01
C LEU A 12 -0.26 -7.90 8.73
N HIS A 13 0.09 -9.19 8.69
CA HIS A 13 0.65 -9.81 7.48
C HIS A 13 -0.31 -9.70 6.28
N VAL A 14 -1.58 -10.06 6.46
CA VAL A 14 -2.60 -9.93 5.40
C VAL A 14 -2.77 -8.46 4.99
N LYS A 15 -2.80 -7.53 5.95
CA LYS A 15 -2.88 -6.09 5.65
C LYS A 15 -1.67 -5.60 4.85
N ASN A 16 -0.47 -6.11 5.12
CA ASN A 16 0.72 -5.79 4.33
C ASN A 16 0.63 -6.30 2.89
N GLN A 17 0.15 -7.53 2.69
CA GLN A 17 -0.05 -8.08 1.35
C GLN A 17 -1.10 -7.28 0.56
N LEU A 18 -2.20 -6.89 1.21
CA LEU A 18 -3.21 -6.04 0.58
C LEU A 18 -2.63 -4.67 0.21
N HIS A 19 -1.90 -4.03 1.11
CA HIS A 19 -1.25 -2.74 0.87
C HIS A 19 -0.29 -2.81 -0.33
N GLN A 20 0.52 -3.87 -0.46
CA GLN A 20 1.40 -4.09 -1.61
C GLN A 20 0.64 -4.23 -2.94
N LYS A 21 -0.52 -4.91 -2.94
CA LYS A 21 -1.35 -5.02 -4.14
C LYS A 21 -1.87 -3.66 -4.59
N GLU A 22 -2.28 -2.83 -3.64
CA GLU A 22 -2.77 -1.48 -3.95
C GLU A 22 -1.67 -0.55 -4.48
N GLU A 23 -0.46 -0.68 -3.95
CA GLU A 23 0.73 0.01 -4.47
C GLU A 23 1.00 -0.42 -5.91
N ALA A 24 0.90 -1.72 -6.21
CA ALA A 24 1.07 -2.25 -7.56
C ALA A 24 -0.02 -1.74 -8.52
N GLU A 25 -1.28 -1.68 -8.08
CA GLU A 25 -2.38 -1.09 -8.86
C GLU A 25 -2.14 0.39 -9.16
N LEU A 26 -1.65 1.17 -8.20
CA LEU A 26 -1.31 2.57 -8.42
C LEU A 26 -0.16 2.71 -9.42
N ALA A 27 0.87 1.87 -9.31
CA ALA A 27 1.99 1.85 -10.25
C ALA A 27 1.53 1.49 -11.68
N GLU A 28 0.58 0.56 -11.82
CA GLU A 28 0.00 0.20 -13.11
C GLU A 28 -0.79 1.36 -13.73
N ILE A 29 -1.58 2.10 -12.94
CA ILE A 29 -2.26 3.32 -13.41
C ILE A 29 -1.24 4.35 -13.90
N GLN A 30 -0.14 4.55 -13.17
CA GLN A 30 0.92 5.48 -13.56
C GLN A 30 1.62 5.03 -14.86
N ARG A 31 1.85 3.73 -15.02
CA ARG A 31 2.39 3.14 -16.26
C ARG A 31 1.48 3.45 -17.45
N GLN A 32 0.18 3.21 -17.31
CA GLN A 32 -0.82 3.49 -18.36
C GLN A 32 -0.88 4.98 -18.73
N LYS A 33 -0.76 5.89 -17.75
CA LYS A 33 -0.66 7.33 -18.03
C LYS A 33 0.59 7.67 -18.86
N GLY A 34 1.73 7.04 -18.55
CA GLY A 34 2.95 7.19 -19.34
C GLY A 34 2.78 6.70 -20.79
N GLU A 35 2.06 5.60 -21.00
CA GLU A 35 1.73 5.10 -22.35
C GLU A 35 0.86 6.09 -23.12
N ILE A 36 -0.18 6.64 -22.48
CA ILE A 36 -1.04 7.68 -23.06
C ILE A 36 -0.26 8.94 -23.44
N GLU A 37 0.67 9.38 -22.59
CA GLU A 37 1.55 10.52 -22.89
C GLU A 37 2.45 10.23 -24.10
N ALA A 38 2.99 9.01 -24.19
CA ALA A 38 3.81 8.58 -25.33
C ALA A 38 2.97 8.52 -26.62
N GLU A 39 1.74 7.99 -26.56
CA GLU A 39 0.79 7.99 -27.68
C GLU A 39 0.51 9.41 -28.16
N ARG A 40 0.22 10.35 -27.24
CA ARG A 40 -0.02 11.76 -27.59
C ARG A 40 1.18 12.38 -28.31
N ARG A 41 2.40 12.17 -27.81
CA ARG A 41 3.63 12.66 -28.45
C ARG A 41 3.79 12.10 -29.85
N ALA A 42 3.59 10.80 -30.04
CA ALA A 42 3.68 10.16 -31.35
C ALA A 42 2.65 10.75 -32.34
N VAL A 43 1.44 11.07 -31.90
CA VAL A 43 0.44 11.74 -32.74
C VAL A 43 0.89 13.16 -33.11
N PHE A 44 1.43 13.93 -32.17
CA PHE A 44 1.96 15.27 -32.48
C PHE A 44 3.16 15.22 -33.44
N ASP A 45 4.04 14.23 -33.31
CA ASP A 45 5.17 14.04 -34.24
C ASP A 45 4.69 13.74 -35.66
N ILE A 46 3.62 12.94 -35.81
CA ILE A 46 3.00 12.67 -37.12
C ILE A 46 2.36 13.93 -37.72
N LEU A 47 1.76 14.77 -36.87
CA LEU A 47 1.12 16.02 -37.29
C LEU A 47 2.13 17.10 -37.67
N GLY A 48 3.31 17.15 -37.03
CA GLY A 48 4.34 18.17 -37.26
C GLY A 48 4.95 18.19 -38.67
N GLY A 49 4.62 17.22 -39.53
CA GLY A 49 5.09 17.15 -40.92
C GLY A 49 3.99 16.92 -41.96
N ARG A 50 2.71 17.05 -41.61
CA ARG A 50 1.58 16.74 -42.52
C ARG A 50 0.43 17.74 -42.40
N ASP A 51 0.13 18.42 -43.50
CA ASP A 51 -1.02 19.33 -43.63
C ASP A 51 -2.25 18.67 -44.28
N ASP A 52 -2.28 17.34 -44.39
CA ASP A 52 -3.40 16.61 -44.98
C ASP A 52 -4.65 16.70 -44.06
N PRO A 53 -5.77 17.29 -44.52
CA PRO A 53 -6.99 17.45 -43.71
C PRO A 53 -7.58 16.13 -43.19
N PHE A 54 -7.41 15.04 -43.92
CA PHE A 54 -7.88 13.72 -43.51
C PHE A 54 -7.05 13.18 -42.33
N ILE A 55 -5.72 13.35 -42.39
CA ILE A 55 -4.80 12.97 -41.31
C ILE A 55 -5.06 13.83 -40.07
N LEU A 56 -5.25 15.14 -40.24
CA LEU A 56 -5.62 16.06 -39.16
C LEU A 56 -6.94 15.64 -38.49
N GLY A 57 -7.96 15.30 -39.28
CA GLY A 57 -9.25 14.83 -38.74
C GLY A 57 -9.14 13.51 -37.96
N LEU A 58 -8.33 12.56 -38.42
CA LEU A 58 -8.06 11.32 -37.70
C LEU A 58 -7.29 11.55 -36.40
N ALA A 59 -6.25 12.38 -36.44
CA ALA A 59 -5.44 12.71 -35.28
C ALA A 59 -6.26 13.44 -34.21
N CYS A 60 -7.12 14.41 -34.60
CA CYS A 60 -8.03 15.09 -33.67
C CYS A 60 -8.97 14.10 -32.97
N ARG A 61 -9.57 13.15 -33.70
CA ARG A 61 -10.43 12.11 -33.10
C ARG A 61 -9.66 11.24 -32.11
N HIS A 62 -8.44 10.84 -32.47
CA HIS A 62 -7.59 10.05 -31.59
C HIS A 62 -7.22 10.83 -30.33
N LEU A 63 -6.77 12.09 -30.45
CA LEU A 63 -6.45 12.94 -29.31
C LEU A 63 -7.64 13.14 -28.35
N ILE A 64 -8.86 13.29 -28.88
CA ILE A 64 -10.07 13.38 -28.04
C ILE A 64 -10.31 12.07 -27.28
N GLN A 65 -10.11 10.91 -27.93
CA GLN A 65 -10.24 9.60 -27.26
C GLN A 65 -9.17 9.42 -26.18
N THR A 66 -7.92 9.78 -26.47
CA THR A 66 -6.79 9.70 -25.56
C THR A 66 -6.98 10.63 -24.36
N GLN A 67 -7.51 11.85 -24.57
CA GLN A 67 -7.86 12.78 -23.49
C GLN A 67 -8.96 12.27 -22.56
N ARG A 68 -9.97 11.57 -23.11
CA ARG A 68 -11.01 10.92 -22.28
C ARG A 68 -10.41 9.83 -21.39
N ARG A 69 -9.58 8.96 -21.98
CA ARG A 69 -8.87 7.92 -21.22
C ARG A 69 -7.95 8.50 -20.14
N GLU A 70 -7.26 9.59 -20.45
CA GLU A 70 -6.41 10.30 -19.48
C GLU A 70 -7.22 10.83 -18.30
N SER A 71 -8.40 11.37 -18.57
CA SER A 71 -9.32 11.87 -17.53
C SER A 71 -9.83 10.73 -16.63
N GLU A 72 -10.24 9.61 -17.23
CA GLU A 72 -10.66 8.40 -16.49
C GLU A 72 -9.51 7.83 -15.63
N LEU A 73 -8.30 7.76 -16.17
CA LEU A 73 -7.12 7.33 -15.40
C LEU A 73 -6.77 8.30 -14.28
N HIS A 74 -6.95 9.60 -14.48
CA HIS A 74 -6.71 10.60 -13.44
C HIS A 74 -7.67 10.42 -12.26
N GLU A 75 -8.96 10.25 -12.54
CA GLU A 75 -9.97 9.98 -11.50
C GLU A 75 -9.64 8.70 -10.72
N ARG A 76 -9.32 7.61 -11.44
CA ARG A 76 -8.91 6.33 -10.83
C ARG A 76 -7.64 6.47 -9.99
N GLU A 77 -6.66 7.25 -10.45
CA GLU A 77 -5.43 7.52 -9.70
C GLU A 77 -5.72 8.23 -8.38
N GLN A 78 -6.58 9.25 -8.38
CA GLN A 78 -6.95 9.99 -7.18
C GLN A 78 -7.72 9.14 -6.18
N GLU A 79 -8.65 8.32 -6.68
CA GLU A 79 -9.37 7.37 -5.86
C GLU A 79 -8.40 6.37 -5.21
N GLN A 80 -7.52 5.76 -6.00
CA GLN A 80 -6.53 4.80 -5.51
C GLN A 80 -5.61 5.41 -4.47
N LYS A 81 -5.09 6.63 -4.70
CA LYS A 81 -4.25 7.34 -3.72
C LYS A 81 -4.98 7.59 -2.40
N THR A 82 -6.25 7.99 -2.48
CA THR A 82 -7.09 8.22 -1.29
C THR A 82 -7.30 6.93 -0.51
N GLN A 83 -7.59 5.82 -1.20
CA GLN A 83 -7.73 4.51 -0.58
C GLN A 83 -6.42 4.05 0.08
N LEU A 84 -5.30 4.20 -0.62
CA LEU A 84 -3.96 3.83 -0.14
C LEU A 84 -3.59 4.62 1.12
N MET A 85 -3.86 5.92 1.15
CA MET A 85 -3.64 6.74 2.35
C MET A 85 -4.44 6.25 3.55
N ARG A 86 -5.74 6.01 3.36
CA ARG A 86 -6.63 5.51 4.43
C ARG A 86 -6.16 4.15 4.95
N ARG A 87 -5.81 3.23 4.07
CA ARG A 87 -5.34 1.89 4.46
C ARG A 87 -3.95 1.89 5.06
N THR A 88 -3.07 2.80 4.63
CA THR A 88 -1.76 3.02 5.25
C THR A 88 -1.92 3.49 6.70
N ALA A 89 -2.85 4.41 6.97
CA ALA A 89 -3.13 4.85 8.34
C ALA A 89 -3.65 3.70 9.22
N GLN A 90 -4.56 2.86 8.69
CA GLN A 90 -5.06 1.67 9.38
C GLN A 90 -3.95 0.65 9.66
N LYS A 91 -3.06 0.41 8.69
CA LYS A 91 -1.91 -0.47 8.83
C LYS A 91 -0.98 0.02 9.93
N LYS A 92 -0.60 1.30 9.93
CA LYS A 92 0.26 1.90 10.98
C LYS A 92 -0.36 1.78 12.37
N SER A 93 -1.68 1.98 12.48
CA SER A 93 -2.38 1.78 13.75
C SER A 93 -2.29 0.33 14.23
N LEU A 94 -2.52 -0.64 13.33
CA LEU A 94 -2.40 -2.06 13.64
C LEU A 94 -0.96 -2.47 14.01
N GLU A 95 0.05 -1.94 13.32
CA GLU A 95 1.47 -2.13 13.65
C GLU A 95 1.75 -1.71 15.10
N LYS A 96 1.29 -0.53 15.49
CA LYS A 96 1.45 -0.03 16.86
C LYS A 96 0.77 -0.93 17.89
N ILE A 97 -0.46 -1.39 17.61
CA ILE A 97 -1.19 -2.32 18.50
C ILE A 97 -0.43 -3.65 18.64
N VAL A 98 0.08 -4.19 17.53
CA VAL A 98 0.87 -5.45 17.54
C VAL A 98 2.13 -5.29 18.39
N GLU A 99 2.84 -4.18 18.22
CA GLU A 99 4.06 -3.87 18.95
C GLU A 99 3.81 -3.72 20.45
N GLU A 100 2.81 -2.92 20.83
CA GLU A 100 2.42 -2.73 22.24
C GLU A 100 1.99 -4.04 22.90
N ALA A 101 1.21 -4.88 22.20
CA ALA A 101 0.84 -6.20 22.68
C ALA A 101 2.06 -7.11 22.87
N GLY A 102 3.05 -7.04 21.97
CA GLY A 102 4.31 -7.76 22.10
C GLY A 102 5.12 -7.33 23.32
N ARG A 103 5.26 -6.01 23.53
CA ARG A 103 5.94 -5.45 24.71
C ARG A 103 5.26 -5.85 26.03
N ARG A 104 3.92 -5.86 26.07
CA ARG A 104 3.17 -6.30 27.25
C ARG A 104 3.41 -7.77 27.56
N ILE A 105 3.40 -8.64 26.54
CA ILE A 105 3.70 -10.07 26.72
C ILE A 105 5.12 -10.26 27.24
N ALA A 106 6.12 -9.56 26.68
CA ALA A 106 7.50 -9.67 27.13
C ALA A 106 7.66 -9.28 28.62
N ARG A 107 6.98 -8.22 29.07
CA ARG A 107 6.97 -7.82 30.48
C ARG A 107 6.27 -8.82 31.40
N GLU A 108 5.17 -9.43 30.93
CA GLU A 108 4.49 -10.49 31.67
C GLU A 108 5.39 -11.72 31.82
N ASP A 109 6.10 -12.09 30.75
CA ASP A 109 7.04 -13.22 30.73
C ASP A 109 8.22 -12.97 31.68
N GLU A 110 8.84 -11.78 31.63
CA GLU A 110 9.91 -11.36 32.55
C GLU A 110 9.45 -11.40 34.02
N LYS A 111 8.22 -10.93 34.30
CA LYS A 111 7.66 -10.98 35.66
C LYS A 111 7.51 -12.41 36.18
N LEU A 112 7.08 -13.35 35.32
CA LEU A 112 6.96 -14.76 35.68
C LEU A 112 8.34 -15.38 35.95
N GLU A 113 9.35 -15.07 35.12
CA GLU A 113 10.73 -15.53 35.33
C GLU A 113 11.30 -15.03 36.66
N LEU A 114 11.08 -13.75 37.00
CA LEU A 114 11.53 -13.18 38.28
C LEU A 114 10.84 -13.83 39.49
N LEU A 115 9.55 -14.17 39.37
CA LEU A 115 8.82 -14.89 40.42
C LEU A 115 9.38 -16.30 40.63
N GLU A 116 9.63 -17.06 39.55
CA GLU A 116 10.25 -18.38 39.65
C GLU A 116 11.65 -18.34 40.30
N ILE A 117 12.45 -17.32 39.96
CA ILE A 117 13.77 -17.12 40.60
C ILE A 117 13.60 -16.84 42.10
N GLY A 118 12.66 -15.96 42.46
CA GLY A 118 12.36 -15.63 43.86
C GLY A 118 11.92 -16.86 44.66
N GLU A 119 11.02 -17.68 44.12
CA GLU A 119 10.57 -18.92 44.75
C GLU A 119 11.72 -19.92 44.94
N ARG A 120 12.59 -20.09 43.93
CA ARG A 120 13.77 -20.96 44.04
C ARG A 120 14.76 -20.47 45.10
N LEU A 121 14.97 -19.15 45.23
CA LEU A 121 15.85 -18.57 46.24
C LEU A 121 15.25 -18.74 47.65
N ALA A 122 13.96 -18.47 47.83
CA ALA A 122 13.27 -18.67 49.10
C ALA A 122 13.32 -20.14 49.55
N ALA A 123 13.10 -21.08 48.64
CA ALA A 123 13.19 -22.52 48.93
C ALA A 123 14.61 -22.96 49.35
N LYS A 124 15.66 -22.31 48.84
CA LYS A 124 17.05 -22.57 49.25
C LYS A 124 17.38 -21.96 50.61
N ALA A 125 16.75 -20.85 51.00
CA ALA A 125 17.01 -20.18 52.27
C ALA A 125 16.37 -20.87 53.49
N ILE A 126 15.38 -21.75 53.26
CA ILE A 126 14.66 -22.51 54.29
C ILE A 126 15.35 -23.86 54.60
N ARG A 127 16.36 -24.26 53.80
CA ARG A 127 17.22 -25.43 54.04
C ARG A 127 18.54 -25.01 54.69
#